data_AF-A0A915MA60-F1
#
_entry.id   AF-A0A915MA60-F1
#
_cell.length_a   1.000
_cell.length_b   1.000
_cell.length_c   1.000
_cell.angle_alpha   90.00
_cell.angle_beta   90.00
_cell.angle_gamma   90.00
#
_symmetry.space_group_name_H-M   'P 1'
#
loop_
_entity.id
_entity.type
_entity.pdbx_description
1 polymer ?
#
loop_
_entity_poly.entity_id
_entity_poly.type
_entity_poly.pdbx_seq_one_letter_code
_entity_poly.pdbx_strand_id
1 'polypeptide(L)'
;VCHGGLFQEDGVTLDRIRKVNRNRQPPDEGIMCDLLWSDPQEFSGRSPSKRGVGTQFGPDITQKFLKENGLLYVIRSHEVKPEGYESHHGGKCWTIFSAPN
;
A
#
# COMPACT_ATOMS: atom_id res chain seq x y z
N VAL A 1 -4.21 5.41 6.19
CA VAL A 1 -5.20 5.03 5.16
C VAL A 1 -4.68 5.53 3.82
N CYS A 2 -4.69 4.70 2.78
CA CYS A 2 -4.37 5.05 1.39
C CYS A 2 -5.30 4.29 0.44
N HIS A 3 -5.23 4.53 -0.88
CA HIS A 3 -6.03 3.77 -1.84
C HIS A 3 -5.33 2.49 -2.27
N GLY A 4 -4.13 2.65 -2.83
CA GLY A 4 -3.17 1.62 -3.24
C GLY A 4 -2.52 0.95 -2.04
N GLY A 5 -1.24 1.17 -1.82
CA GLY A 5 -0.55 0.44 -0.76
C GLY A 5 0.72 1.10 -0.28
N LEU A 6 1.71 0.26 0.05
CA LEU A 6 3.02 0.68 0.51
C LEU A 6 4.04 0.68 -0.64
N PHE A 7 5.28 1.02 -0.28
CA PHE A 7 6.27 1.58 -1.19
C PHE A 7 7.25 0.55 -1.74
N GLN A 8 7.72 0.80 -2.96
CA GLN A 8 8.82 0.07 -3.58
C GLN A 8 10.15 0.29 -2.82
N GLU A 9 10.33 1.45 -2.20
CA GLU A 9 11.50 1.79 -1.41
C GLU A 9 11.28 1.58 0.10
N ASP A 10 12.36 1.26 0.81
CA ASP A 10 12.40 1.30 2.28
C ASP A 10 12.59 2.74 2.81
N GLY A 11 12.28 2.96 4.09
CA GLY A 11 12.52 4.23 4.77
C GLY A 11 11.61 5.37 4.31
N VAL A 12 10.46 5.05 3.70
CA VAL A 12 9.40 6.04 3.47
C VAL A 12 8.74 6.36 4.81
N THR A 13 8.77 7.64 5.18
CA THR A 13 8.18 8.13 6.42
C THR A 13 6.91 8.95 6.14
N LEU A 14 6.08 9.14 7.16
CA LEU A 14 4.93 10.05 7.10
C LEU A 14 5.33 11.47 6.69
N ASP A 15 6.52 11.93 7.08
CA ASP A 15 7.06 13.23 6.67
C ASP A 15 7.41 13.28 5.18
N ARG A 16 8.03 12.22 4.63
CA ARG A 16 8.27 12.11 3.18
C ARG A 16 6.96 12.14 2.40
N ILE A 17 5.92 11.45 2.89
CA ILE A 17 4.59 11.46 2.26
C ILE A 17 3.98 12.87 2.27
N ARG A 18 4.04 13.60 3.39
CA ARG A 18 3.51 14.98 3.49
C ARG A 18 4.17 15.96 2.53
N LYS A 19 5.43 15.74 2.18
CA LYS A 19 6.22 16.60 1.28
C LYS A 19 6.01 16.30 -0.21
N VAL A 20 5.24 15.26 -0.56
CA VAL A 20 4.96 14.94 -1.96
C VAL A 20 4.12 16.04 -2.61
N ASN A 21 4.61 16.60 -3.72
CA ASN A 21 3.81 17.50 -4.55
C ASN A 21 2.75 16.69 -5.30
N ARG A 22 1.53 16.68 -4.77
CA ARG A 22 0.39 15.90 -5.28
C ARG A 22 -0.45 16.60 -6.36
N ASN A 23 -0.18 17.87 -6.67
CA ASN A 23 -0.98 18.64 -7.63
C ASN A 23 -0.44 18.46 -9.06
N ARG A 24 -0.42 17.19 -9.50
CA ARG A 24 0.12 16.73 -10.78
C ARG A 24 -0.48 15.36 -11.11
N GLN A 25 -0.26 14.89 -12.33
CA GLN A 25 -0.49 13.48 -12.64
C GLN A 25 0.44 12.58 -11.82
N PRO A 26 -0.04 11.42 -11.35
CA PRO A 26 0.82 10.42 -10.74
C PRO A 26 1.99 10.09 -11.69
N PRO A 27 3.26 10.12 -11.21
CA PRO A 27 4.38 9.56 -11.97
C PRO A 27 4.24 8.04 -12.14
N ASP A 28 5.05 7.46 -13.03
CA ASP A 28 5.13 6.01 -13.23
C ASP A 28 5.76 5.28 -12.04
N GLU A 29 6.54 5.98 -11.21
CA GLU A 29 7.24 5.44 -10.03
C GLU A 29 7.23 6.40 -8.82
N GLY A 30 7.51 5.86 -7.64
CA GLY A 30 7.68 6.62 -6.40
C GLY A 30 6.43 6.73 -5.53
N ILE A 31 6.54 7.49 -4.42
CA ILE A 31 5.55 7.52 -3.32
C ILE A 31 4.11 7.75 -3.80
N MET A 32 3.90 8.68 -4.74
CA MET A 32 2.55 8.97 -5.24
C MET A 32 1.97 7.82 -6.07
N CYS A 33 2.81 7.14 -6.86
CA CYS A 33 2.41 5.97 -7.64
C CYS A 33 2.02 4.82 -6.72
N ASP A 34 2.89 4.49 -5.75
CA ASP A 34 2.71 3.37 -4.83
C ASP A 34 1.46 3.53 -3.93
N LEU A 35 1.20 4.75 -3.45
CA LEU A 35 0.00 5.06 -2.65
C LEU A 35 -1.31 4.86 -3.41
N LEU A 36 -1.26 4.79 -4.75
CA LEU A 36 -2.42 4.62 -5.62
C LEU A 36 -2.50 3.21 -6.22
N TRP A 37 -1.38 2.55 -6.50
CA TRP A 37 -1.34 1.35 -7.35
C TRP A 37 -0.76 0.08 -6.71
N SER A 38 -0.06 0.18 -5.57
CA SER A 38 0.56 -1.00 -4.96
C SER A 38 -0.47 -1.91 -4.28
N ASP A 39 -0.20 -3.23 -4.28
CA ASP A 39 -1.05 -4.26 -3.66
C ASP A 39 -0.27 -5.13 -2.65
N PRO A 40 -0.91 -5.65 -1.59
CA PRO A 40 -0.27 -6.60 -0.69
C PRO A 40 -0.02 -7.96 -1.36
N GLN A 41 1.03 -8.67 -0.94
CA GLN A 41 1.29 -10.07 -1.31
C GLN A 41 1.55 -10.94 -0.08
N GLU A 42 1.28 -12.24 -0.17
CA GLU A 42 1.40 -13.15 0.98
C GLU A 42 2.85 -13.39 1.42
N PHE A 43 3.78 -13.42 0.47
CA PHE A 43 5.19 -13.73 0.73
C PHE A 43 5.99 -12.47 1.08
N SER A 44 7.04 -12.61 1.88
CA SER A 44 7.96 -11.52 2.21
C SER A 44 8.66 -10.93 0.98
N GLY A 45 9.07 -9.67 1.10
CA GLY A 45 9.78 -8.93 0.08
C GLY A 45 8.84 -8.14 -0.83
N ARG A 46 9.31 -7.88 -2.04
CA ARG A 46 8.58 -7.13 -3.07
C ARG A 46 8.59 -7.91 -4.37
N SER A 47 7.55 -7.73 -5.16
CA SER A 47 7.50 -8.26 -6.53
C SER A 47 6.86 -7.25 -7.50
N PRO A 48 7.04 -7.45 -8.82
CA PRO A 48 6.39 -6.60 -9.81
C PRO A 48 4.86 -6.63 -9.67
N SER A 49 4.22 -5.47 -9.83
CA SER A 49 2.76 -5.39 -9.80
C SER A 49 2.13 -6.15 -10.97
N LYS A 50 1.08 -6.93 -10.68
CA LYS A 50 0.20 -7.55 -11.69
C LYS A 50 -0.50 -6.51 -12.58
N ARG A 51 -0.50 -5.24 -12.18
CA ARG A 51 -1.11 -4.11 -12.90
C ARG A 51 -0.14 -3.44 -13.89
N GLY A 52 1.14 -3.84 -13.89
CA GLY A 52 2.19 -3.17 -14.68
C GLY A 52 2.66 -1.83 -14.11
N VAL A 53 2.10 -1.38 -12.98
CA VAL A 53 2.44 -0.13 -12.29
C VAL A 53 2.33 -0.31 -10.77
N GLY A 54 3.22 0.33 -10.01
CA GLY A 54 3.40 0.12 -8.57
C GLY A 54 4.13 -1.20 -8.25
N THR A 55 4.05 -1.63 -6.99
CA THR A 55 4.70 -2.85 -6.52
C THR A 55 3.75 -3.74 -5.74
N GLN A 56 4.07 -5.03 -5.65
CA GLN A 56 3.52 -5.89 -4.61
C GLN A 56 4.44 -5.88 -3.40
N PHE A 57 3.89 -5.77 -2.19
CA PHE A 57 4.65 -5.67 -0.95
C PHE A 57 4.21 -6.71 0.09
N GLY A 58 5.19 -7.35 0.71
CA GLY A 58 4.97 -8.41 1.68
C GLY A 58 4.71 -7.95 3.12
N PRO A 59 4.49 -8.91 4.03
CA PRO A 59 4.26 -8.65 5.45
C PRO A 59 5.46 -8.00 6.15
N ASP A 60 6.68 -8.31 5.74
CA ASP A 60 7.92 -7.71 6.24
C ASP A 60 7.99 -6.20 5.95
N ILE A 61 7.61 -5.80 4.73
CA ILE A 61 7.56 -4.39 4.32
C ILE A 61 6.51 -3.62 5.13
N THR A 62 5.34 -4.23 5.30
CA THR A 62 4.27 -3.66 6.13
C THR A 62 4.72 -3.48 7.57
N GLN A 63 5.31 -4.51 8.17
CA GLN A 63 5.78 -4.45 9.55
C GLN A 63 6.88 -3.41 9.74
N LYS A 64 7.83 -3.30 8.81
CA LYS A 64 8.91 -2.32 8.85
C LYS A 64 8.35 -0.90 8.78
N PHE A 65 7.50 -0.61 7.80
CA PHE A 65 6.87 0.71 7.65
C PHE A 65 6.08 1.12 8.89
N LEU A 66 5.27 0.20 9.43
CA LEU A 66 4.47 0.47 10.64
C LEU A 66 5.35 0.78 11.85
N LYS A 67 6.39 -0.03 12.07
CA LYS A 67 7.34 0.17 13.18
C LYS A 67 8.08 1.50 13.07
N GLU A 68 8.59 1.83 11.88
CA GLU A 68 9.34 3.07 11.63
C GLU A 68 8.47 4.32 11.81
N ASN A 69 7.17 4.22 11.56
CA ASN A 69 6.25 5.36 11.62
C ASN A 69 5.35 5.38 12.87
N GLY A 70 5.54 4.45 13.82
CA GLY A 70 4.73 4.37 15.04
C GLY A 70 3.25 4.09 14.78
N LEU A 71 2.95 3.29 13.76
CA LEU A 71 1.59 2.96 13.32
C LEU A 71 1.20 1.52 13.70
N LEU A 72 -0.09 1.27 13.84
CA LEU A 72 -0.62 -0.06 14.19
C LEU A 72 -0.94 -0.92 12.97
N TYR A 73 -1.60 -0.34 11.97
CA TYR A 73 -2.00 -1.01 10.74
C TYR A 73 -2.23 -0.02 9.60
N VAL A 74 -2.30 -0.55 8.39
CA VAL A 74 -2.69 0.18 7.17
C VAL A 74 -4.10 -0.25 6.76
N ILE A 75 -4.95 0.71 6.41
CA ILE A 75 -6.20 0.46 5.69
C ILE A 75 -6.02 0.95 4.26
N ARG A 76 -6.43 0.12 3.31
CA ARG A 76 -6.37 0.33 1.87
C ARG A 76 -7.64 -0.15 1.16
N SER A 77 -7.72 0.02 -0.17
CA SER A 77 -8.84 -0.42 -1.00
C SER A 77 -8.34 -1.11 -2.28
N HIS A 78 -8.66 -0.58 -3.47
CA HIS A 78 -8.13 -0.95 -4.80
C HIS A 78 -8.37 -2.38 -5.32
N GLU A 79 -8.55 -3.37 -4.46
CA GLU A 79 -8.87 -4.74 -4.81
C GLU A 79 -10.29 -5.08 -4.38
N VAL A 80 -11.08 -5.64 -5.30
CA VAL A 80 -12.42 -6.17 -4.99
C VAL A 80 -12.25 -7.37 -4.08
N LYS A 81 -13.01 -7.42 -2.99
CA LYS A 81 -13.05 -8.54 -2.05
C LYS A 81 -14.47 -9.11 -1.98
N PRO A 82 -14.65 -10.44 -1.96
CA PRO A 82 -15.97 -11.07 -1.92
C PRO A 82 -16.84 -10.56 -0.76
N GLU A 83 -16.26 -10.45 0.44
CA GLU A 83 -16.94 -9.96 1.65
C GLU A 83 -16.87 -8.43 1.80
N GLY A 84 -16.37 -7.71 0.77
CA GLY A 84 -16.11 -6.27 0.85
C GLY A 84 -14.91 -5.89 1.71
N TYR A 85 -14.24 -6.83 2.37
CA TYR A 85 -12.98 -6.59 3.08
C TYR A 85 -12.09 -7.83 3.16
N GLU A 86 -10.81 -7.64 3.45
CA GLU A 86 -9.86 -8.74 3.73
C GLU A 86 -8.75 -8.27 4.67
N SER A 87 -8.31 -9.15 5.57
CA SER A 87 -7.17 -8.94 6.45
C SER A 87 -5.92 -9.59 5.85
N HIS A 88 -4.86 -8.81 5.72
CA HIS A 88 -3.56 -9.23 5.22
C HIS A 88 -2.48 -9.08 6.31
N HIS A 89 -1.36 -9.76 6.10
CA HIS A 89 -0.11 -9.54 6.87
C HIS A 89 -0.31 -9.63 8.39
N GLY A 90 -1.13 -10.59 8.84
CA GLY A 90 -1.44 -10.78 10.26
C GLY A 90 -2.21 -9.61 10.88
N GLY A 91 -3.17 -9.02 10.15
CA GLY A 91 -4.00 -7.92 10.64
C GLY A 91 -3.34 -6.53 10.60
N LYS A 92 -2.19 -6.42 9.93
CA LYS A 92 -1.42 -5.17 9.80
C LYS A 92 -1.73 -4.40 8.51
N CYS A 93 -2.38 -5.04 7.54
CA CYS A 93 -2.84 -4.40 6.32
C CYS A 93 -4.27 -4.90 6.04
N TRP A 94 -5.21 -3.97 5.82
CA TRP A 94 -6.61 -4.28 5.58
C TRP A 94 -7.06 -3.71 4.26
N THR A 95 -7.74 -4.53 3.46
CA THR A 95 -8.44 -4.08 2.26
C THR A 95 -9.91 -3.89 2.58
N ILE A 96 -10.48 -2.74 2.18
CA ILE A 96 -11.90 -2.42 2.26
C ILE A 96 -12.38 -1.97 0.87
N PHE A 97 -13.47 -2.55 0.39
CA PHE A 97 -14.09 -2.27 -0.89
C PHE A 97 -15.57 -1.93 -0.71
N SER A 98 -16.02 -0.79 -1.20
CA SER A 98 -17.33 -0.20 -0.85
C SER A 98 -18.28 -0.05 -2.03
N ALA A 99 -18.04 -0.76 -3.14
CA ALA A 99 -18.94 -0.79 -4.29
C ALA A 99 -19.63 -2.17 -4.36
N PRO A 100 -20.72 -2.38 -3.58
CA PRO A 100 -21.56 -3.56 -3.74
C PRO A 100 -22.33 -3.50 -5.06
N ASN A 101 -22.84 -4.66 -5.50
CA ASN A 101 -23.79 -4.75 -6.60
C ASN A 101 -25.22 -4.80 -6.06
#